data_AF-A0AA43RV97-F1
#
_entry.id   AF-A0AA43RV97-F1
#
_cell.length_a   1.000
_cell.length_b   1.000
_cell.length_c   1.000
_cell.angle_alpha   90.00
_cell.angle_beta   90.00
_cell.angle_gamma   90.00
#
_symmetry.space_group_name_H-M   'P 1'
#
loop_
_entity.id
_entity.type
_entity.pdbx_description
1 polymer ?
#
loop_
_entity_poly.entity_id
_entity_poly.type
_entity_poly.pdbx_seq_one_letter_code
_entity_poly.pdbx_strand_id
1 'polypeptide(L)'
;MKPVIDLFKMYVNGETICVQNDRLINQQVTLPSGMNSIPVRWKTKDFTELSIRLYSEHRTQLQIIKDLPASGEHEFYINQYSTPLYVAIYDGAEEIDTIRIEQKSNFWEHLFSFEGRIRRSEYCFTYLFYCLLFAAIYYTLIFNYMGMIEINEYVAIFLGLLLIPLFWIFCAQGAKRCHDRGNSGWFQLIPLYFFIMLFGDGERGSNEYGASPKYK
;
A
#
# COMPACT_ATOMS: atom_id res chain seq x y z
N MET A 1 -32.70 27.53 16.15
CA MET A 1 -31.89 26.55 16.91
C MET A 1 -31.35 25.56 15.89
N LYS A 2 -30.03 25.46 15.73
CA LYS A 2 -29.43 24.39 14.91
C LYS A 2 -29.71 23.07 15.63
N PRO A 3 -30.19 22.02 14.95
CA PRO A 3 -30.35 20.73 15.61
C PRO A 3 -28.96 20.24 16.01
N VAL A 4 -28.86 19.83 17.26
CA VAL A 4 -27.70 19.17 17.87
C VAL A 4 -27.57 17.82 17.17
N ILE A 5 -26.51 17.61 16.38
CA ILE A 5 -26.32 16.41 15.56
C ILE A 5 -25.89 15.26 16.46
N ASP A 6 -26.85 14.45 16.89
CA ASP A 6 -26.58 13.25 17.69
C ASP A 6 -25.96 12.14 16.82
N LEU A 7 -24.63 12.07 16.90
CA LEU A 7 -23.77 10.88 16.81
C LEU A 7 -23.86 10.03 15.52
N PHE A 8 -23.36 10.56 14.40
CA PHE A 8 -22.86 9.70 13.31
C PHE A 8 -21.55 9.02 13.77
N LYS A 9 -21.57 7.71 13.96
CA LYS A 9 -20.35 6.92 14.24
C LYS A 9 -20.01 6.10 13.01
N MET A 10 -18.87 6.37 12.40
CA MET A 10 -18.37 5.57 11.27
C MET A 10 -17.30 4.62 11.77
N TYR A 11 -17.40 3.35 11.37
CA TYR A 11 -16.40 2.34 11.63
C TYR A 11 -15.78 1.96 10.31
N VAL A 12 -14.48 2.18 10.17
CA VAL A 12 -13.72 1.78 8.99
C VAL A 12 -12.75 0.70 9.44
N ASN A 13 -12.99 -0.54 9.03
CA ASN A 13 -12.22 -1.70 9.47
C ASN A 13 -12.11 -1.86 11.01
N GLY A 14 -13.18 -1.53 11.74
CA GLY A 14 -13.22 -1.62 13.20
C GLY A 14 -12.59 -0.45 13.96
N GLU A 15 -11.87 0.45 13.28
CA GLU A 15 -11.45 1.72 13.87
C GLU A 15 -12.66 2.66 13.98
N THR A 16 -12.88 3.19 15.18
CA THR A 16 -14.00 4.11 15.41
C THR A 16 -13.59 5.51 15.02
N ILE A 17 -14.25 6.06 14.01
CA ILE A 17 -14.17 7.47 13.66
C ILE A 17 -15.38 8.13 14.34
N CYS A 18 -15.15 8.65 15.55
CA CYS A 18 -16.17 9.39 16.28
C CYS A 18 -16.29 10.82 15.71
N VAL A 19 -17.52 11.21 15.33
CA VAL A 19 -17.92 12.62 15.25
C VAL A 19 -18.28 13.06 16.67
N GLN A 20 -17.58 14.08 17.20
CA GLN A 20 -17.94 14.71 18.49
C GLN A 20 -18.07 16.22 18.25
N ASN A 21 -19.23 16.79 18.59
CA ASN A 21 -19.53 18.22 18.42
C ASN A 21 -19.37 18.72 16.97
N ASP A 22 -20.04 18.06 16.01
CA ASP A 22 -20.04 18.45 14.58
C ASP A 22 -18.65 18.46 13.92
N ARG A 23 -17.68 17.71 14.47
CA ARG A 23 -16.35 17.51 13.87
C ARG A 23 -15.87 16.08 14.09
N LEU A 24 -15.32 15.46 13.04
CA LEU A 24 -14.55 14.22 13.18
C LEU A 24 -13.30 14.48 14.01
N ILE A 25 -13.05 13.64 15.02
CA ILE A 25 -11.83 13.73 15.85
C ILE A 25 -10.62 13.17 15.09
N ASN A 26 -10.83 12.24 14.16
CA ASN A 26 -9.79 11.65 13.31
C ASN A 26 -10.21 11.70 11.83
N GLN A 27 -9.63 12.62 11.06
CA GLN A 27 -9.90 12.77 9.62
C GLN A 27 -9.06 11.83 8.74
N GLN A 28 -8.31 10.91 9.34
CA GLN A 28 -7.44 9.98 8.64
C GLN A 28 -7.59 8.58 9.22
N VAL A 29 -7.93 7.61 8.37
CA VAL A 29 -7.92 6.18 8.72
C VAL A 29 -6.90 5.46 7.88
N THR A 30 -6.07 4.67 8.57
CA THR A 30 -5.01 3.91 7.93
C THR A 30 -5.39 2.44 7.87
N LEU A 31 -5.46 1.89 6.66
CA LEU A 31 -5.85 0.50 6.45
C LEU A 31 -4.64 -0.39 6.16
N PRO A 32 -4.68 -1.67 6.59
CA PRO A 32 -3.69 -2.65 6.17
C PRO A 32 -3.74 -2.84 4.65
N SER A 33 -2.57 -3.06 4.04
CA SER A 33 -2.48 -3.47 2.64
C SER A 33 -3.09 -4.86 2.41
N GLY A 34 -3.61 -5.09 1.20
CA GLY A 34 -4.20 -6.37 0.79
C GLY A 34 -5.70 -6.53 1.07
N MET A 35 -6.38 -5.51 1.59
CA MET A 35 -7.85 -5.51 1.70
C MET A 35 -8.51 -5.27 0.33
N ASN A 36 -9.27 -6.27 -0.14
CA ASN A 36 -10.06 -6.18 -1.38
C ASN A 36 -11.32 -5.32 -1.19
N SER A 37 -11.85 -5.29 0.02
CA SER A 37 -13.01 -4.49 0.40
C SER A 37 -12.83 -3.93 1.81
N ILE A 38 -13.33 -2.71 2.00
CA ILE A 38 -13.27 -2.01 3.28
C ILE A 38 -14.71 -1.92 3.80
N PRO A 39 -15.05 -2.60 4.90
CA PRO A 39 -16.34 -2.43 5.53
C PRO A 39 -16.39 -1.06 6.18
N VAL A 40 -17.35 -0.26 5.74
CA VAL A 40 -17.70 1.00 6.36
C VAL A 40 -19.07 0.82 7.00
N ARG A 41 -19.10 0.83 8.33
CA ARG A 41 -20.36 0.78 9.09
C ARG A 41 -20.70 2.15 9.61
N TRP A 42 -21.98 2.45 9.68
CA TRP A 42 -22.43 3.66 10.35
C TRP A 42 -23.72 3.43 11.12
N LYS A 43 -23.95 4.29 12.11
CA LYS A 43 -25.19 4.34 12.89
C LYS A 43 -25.76 5.74 12.82
N THR A 44 -27.01 5.86 12.41
CA THR A 44 -27.74 7.13 12.30
C THR A 44 -28.88 7.20 13.32
N LYS A 45 -29.10 8.41 13.83
CA LYS A 45 -30.32 8.82 14.53
C LYS A 45 -30.79 10.12 13.88
N ASP A 46 -32.01 10.12 13.35
CA ASP A 46 -32.76 11.33 12.98
C ASP A 46 -32.15 12.20 11.84
N PHE A 47 -31.98 11.63 10.63
CA PHE A 47 -31.58 12.38 9.43
C PHE A 47 -32.66 12.35 8.33
N THR A 48 -32.75 13.43 7.55
CA THR A 48 -33.74 13.60 6.47
C THR A 48 -33.24 13.16 5.10
N GLU A 49 -32.01 13.52 4.68
CA GLU A 49 -31.45 13.15 3.37
C GLU A 49 -29.91 13.00 3.41
N LEU A 50 -29.42 11.95 4.10
CA LEU A 50 -27.99 11.63 4.13
C LEU A 50 -27.52 11.04 2.79
N SER A 51 -26.39 11.54 2.28
CA SER A 51 -25.67 10.92 1.16
C SER A 51 -24.18 10.81 1.43
N ILE A 52 -23.56 9.71 0.97
CA ILE A 52 -22.11 9.51 1.06
C ILE A 52 -21.55 9.60 -0.35
N ARG A 53 -20.49 10.38 -0.52
CA ARG A 53 -19.76 10.51 -1.79
C ARG A 53 -18.32 10.06 -1.60
N LEU A 54 -17.87 9.21 -2.52
CA LEU A 54 -16.49 8.76 -2.60
C LEU A 54 -15.75 9.61 -3.63
N TYR A 55 -14.62 10.17 -3.25
CA TYR A 55 -13.75 10.93 -4.15
C TYR A 55 -12.36 10.31 -4.22
N SER A 56 -11.76 10.35 -5.41
CA SER A 56 -10.33 10.09 -5.59
C SER A 56 -9.48 11.22 -4.99
N GLU A 57 -8.16 11.00 -4.93
CA GLU A 57 -7.20 12.01 -4.49
C GLU A 57 -7.30 13.34 -5.26
N HIS A 58 -7.66 13.28 -6.55
CA HIS A 58 -7.87 14.46 -7.39
C HIS A 58 -9.30 15.01 -7.32
N ARG A 59 -10.03 14.73 -6.23
CA ARG A 59 -11.44 15.12 -6.02
C ARG A 59 -12.38 14.65 -7.14
N THR A 60 -11.99 13.65 -7.92
CA THR A 60 -12.87 13.06 -8.93
C THR A 60 -13.87 12.17 -8.21
N GLN A 61 -15.16 12.45 -8.36
CA GLN A 61 -16.20 11.67 -7.72
C GLN A 61 -16.25 10.26 -8.33
N LEU A 62 -16.04 9.25 -7.50
CA LEU A 62 -16.00 7.84 -7.88
C LEU A 62 -17.39 7.20 -7.77
N GLN A 63 -18.12 7.51 -6.69
CA GLN A 63 -19.40 6.89 -6.39
C GLN A 63 -20.26 7.81 -5.51
N ILE A 64 -21.58 7.74 -5.70
CA ILE A 64 -22.57 8.33 -4.79
C ILE A 64 -23.41 7.19 -4.23
N ILE A 65 -23.54 7.15 -2.91
CA ILE A 65 -24.53 6.34 -2.21
C ILE A 65 -25.62 7.31 -1.76
N LYS A 66 -26.81 7.19 -2.36
CA LYS A 66 -28.00 7.98 -2.05
C LYS A 66 -28.95 7.18 -1.15
N ASP A 67 -29.92 7.89 -0.59
CA ASP A 67 -31.07 7.32 0.12
C ASP A 67 -30.68 6.44 1.32
N LEU A 68 -29.70 6.92 2.11
CA LEU A 68 -29.30 6.22 3.33
C LEU A 68 -30.48 6.17 4.30
N PRO A 69 -30.80 5.00 4.91
CA PRO A 69 -31.96 4.91 5.77
C PRO A 69 -31.84 5.81 7.01
N ALA A 70 -32.95 6.46 7.37
CA ALA A 70 -33.02 7.47 8.43
C ALA A 70 -32.62 6.96 9.84
N SER A 71 -32.64 5.65 10.07
CA SER A 71 -32.19 5.04 11.32
C SER A 71 -31.67 3.61 11.10
N GLY A 72 -30.82 3.14 12.01
CA GLY A 72 -30.31 1.76 12.02
C GLY A 72 -28.78 1.67 11.92
N GLU A 73 -28.29 0.44 11.94
CA GLU A 73 -26.89 0.11 11.63
C GLU A 73 -26.82 -0.39 10.19
N HIS A 74 -25.94 0.22 9.41
CA HIS A 74 -25.78 -0.07 8.00
C HIS A 74 -24.31 -0.31 7.69
N GLU A 75 -24.04 -1.16 6.72
CA GLU A 75 -22.68 -1.52 6.29
C GLU A 75 -22.62 -1.45 4.76
N PHE A 76 -21.57 -0.83 4.25
CA PHE A 76 -21.23 -0.88 2.83
C PHE A 76 -19.78 -1.27 2.62
N TYR A 77 -19.50 -1.86 1.47
CA TYR A 77 -18.16 -2.27 1.10
C TYR A 77 -17.60 -1.35 0.03
N ILE A 78 -16.46 -0.77 0.38
CA ILE A 78 -15.63 0.07 -0.48
C ILE A 78 -14.66 -0.91 -1.19
N ASN A 79 -14.84 -1.17 -2.50
CA ASN A 79 -14.02 -2.12 -3.28
C ASN A 79 -12.91 -1.42 -4.10
N GLN A 80 -11.67 -1.93 -4.01
CA GLN A 80 -10.49 -1.57 -4.83
C GLN A 80 -10.17 -0.08 -5.02
N TYR A 81 -9.17 0.42 -4.29
CA TYR A 81 -8.64 1.79 -4.48
C TYR A 81 -7.11 1.78 -4.44
N SER A 82 -6.49 2.49 -5.38
CA SER A 82 -5.03 2.52 -5.57
C SER A 82 -4.35 3.77 -4.98
N THR A 83 -5.10 4.62 -4.26
CA THR A 83 -4.69 5.96 -3.79
C THR A 83 -5.50 6.34 -2.55
N PRO A 84 -5.14 7.42 -1.80
CA PRO A 84 -6.00 7.92 -0.73
C PRO A 84 -7.43 8.17 -1.26
N LEU A 85 -8.39 7.59 -0.56
CA LEU A 85 -9.81 7.69 -0.85
C LEU A 85 -10.43 8.69 0.11
N TYR A 86 -11.28 9.58 -0.39
CA TYR A 86 -12.00 10.53 0.45
C TYR A 86 -13.46 10.10 0.56
N VAL A 87 -13.92 9.89 1.78
CA VAL A 87 -15.33 9.59 2.10
C VAL A 87 -15.95 10.85 2.66
N ALA A 88 -16.73 11.55 1.85
CA ALA A 88 -17.44 12.76 2.24
C ALA A 88 -18.89 12.45 2.59
N ILE A 89 -19.38 13.09 3.64
CA ILE A 89 -20.73 12.92 4.17
C ILE A 89 -21.50 14.21 3.91
N TYR A 90 -22.70 14.10 3.34
CA TYR A 90 -23.57 15.22 3.02
C TYR A 90 -24.94 15.05 3.67
N ASP A 91 -25.53 16.16 4.13
CA ASP A 91 -26.96 16.29 4.44
C ASP A 91 -27.60 17.24 3.43
N GLY A 92 -28.42 16.69 2.54
CA GLY A 92 -28.90 17.39 1.35
C GLY A 92 -27.74 17.88 0.46
N ALA A 93 -27.52 19.20 0.43
CA ALA A 93 -26.49 19.84 -0.40
C ALA A 93 -25.23 20.27 0.39
N GLU A 94 -25.24 20.20 1.72
CA GLU A 94 -24.15 20.67 2.56
C GLU A 94 -23.19 19.53 2.90
N GLU A 95 -21.88 19.73 2.68
CA GLU A 95 -20.84 18.78 3.12
C GLU A 95 -20.64 18.93 4.63
N ILE A 96 -20.94 17.87 5.38
CA ILE A 96 -20.78 17.85 6.84
C ILE A 96 -19.30 17.67 7.18
N ASP A 97 -18.68 16.62 6.63
CA ASP A 97 -17.27 16.31 6.88
C ASP A 97 -16.72 15.33 5.84
N THR A 98 -15.39 15.22 5.76
CA THR A 98 -14.69 14.32 4.84
C THR A 98 -13.58 13.55 5.55
N ILE A 99 -13.55 12.24 5.33
CA ILE A 99 -12.55 11.32 5.88
C ILE A 99 -11.57 10.92 4.79
N ARG A 100 -10.28 11.10 5.05
CA ARG A 100 -9.22 10.54 4.21
C ARG A 100 -8.92 9.11 4.66
N ILE A 101 -9.10 8.16 3.76
CA ILE A 101 -8.72 6.77 3.95
C ILE A 101 -7.42 6.54 3.18
N GLU A 102 -6.36 6.18 3.90
CA GLU A 102 -5.08 5.81 3.32
C GLU A 102 -4.84 4.31 3.48
N GLN A 103 -4.41 3.65 2.42
CA GLN A 103 -3.81 2.33 2.55
C GLN A 103 -2.36 2.49 2.97
N LYS A 104 -1.99 1.94 4.13
CA LYS A 104 -0.60 1.82 4.53
C LYS A 104 -0.06 0.52 3.98
N SER A 105 0.86 0.63 3.03
CA SER A 105 1.61 -0.52 2.55
C SER A 105 2.39 -1.14 3.70
N ASN A 106 2.15 -2.41 4.00
CA ASN A 106 2.99 -3.19 4.89
C ASN A 106 4.39 -3.32 4.26
N PHE A 107 5.41 -2.92 5.00
CA PHE A 107 6.80 -2.98 4.54
C PHE A 107 7.21 -4.39 4.10
N TRP A 108 6.81 -5.42 4.86
CA TRP A 108 7.16 -6.81 4.55
C TRP A 108 6.49 -7.28 3.26
N GLU A 109 5.20 -6.99 3.10
CA GLU A 109 4.48 -7.31 1.87
C GLU A 109 5.12 -6.60 0.66
N HIS A 110 5.51 -5.34 0.85
CA HIS A 110 6.21 -4.59 -0.19
C HIS A 110 7.55 -5.24 -0.59
N LEU A 111 8.29 -5.82 0.35
CA LEU A 111 9.57 -6.47 0.05
C LEU A 111 9.43 -7.80 -0.70
N PHE A 112 8.43 -8.61 -0.35
CA PHE A 112 8.26 -9.97 -0.87
C PHE A 112 7.31 -10.07 -2.08
N SER A 113 6.51 -9.04 -2.35
CA SER A 113 5.56 -9.01 -3.47
C SER A 113 6.20 -8.53 -4.78
N PHE A 114 5.75 -9.14 -5.88
CA PHE A 114 6.07 -8.73 -7.25
C PHE A 114 5.19 -7.60 -7.77
N GLU A 115 4.13 -7.26 -7.03
CA GLU A 115 3.12 -6.30 -7.47
C GLU A 115 3.55 -4.86 -7.22
N GLY A 116 3.16 -3.99 -8.15
CA GLY A 116 3.40 -2.56 -8.06
C GLY A 116 4.72 -2.11 -8.68
N ARG A 117 5.13 -0.90 -8.29
CA ARG A 117 6.23 -0.14 -8.89
C ARG A 117 7.14 0.42 -7.82
N ILE A 118 8.46 0.33 -8.05
CA ILE A 118 9.46 0.94 -7.18
C ILE A 118 10.32 1.95 -7.92
N ARG A 119 10.71 3.00 -7.19
CA ARG A 119 11.61 4.03 -7.70
C ARG A 119 13.05 3.53 -7.79
N ARG A 120 13.84 4.17 -8.64
CA ARG A 120 15.27 3.87 -8.84
C ARG A 120 16.06 3.82 -7.53
N SER A 121 15.90 4.82 -6.65
CA SER A 121 16.67 4.88 -5.40
C SER A 121 16.39 3.67 -4.49
N GLU A 122 15.14 3.23 -4.42
CA GLU A 122 14.76 2.05 -3.66
C GLU A 122 15.37 0.78 -4.24
N TYR A 123 15.26 0.60 -5.56
CA TYR A 123 15.93 -0.50 -6.25
C TYR A 123 17.45 -0.50 -6.01
N CYS A 124 18.11 0.66 -6.08
CA CYS A 124 19.54 0.78 -5.80
C CYS A 124 19.89 0.36 -4.37
N PHE A 125 19.08 0.73 -3.37
CA PHE A 125 19.29 0.30 -1.98
C PHE A 125 19.13 -1.21 -1.83
N THR A 126 18.07 -1.81 -2.39
CA THR A 126 17.89 -3.27 -2.36
C THR A 126 19.05 -3.97 -3.06
N TYR A 127 19.46 -3.49 -4.24
CA TYR A 127 20.55 -4.07 -5.01
C TYR A 127 21.87 -4.03 -4.22
N LEU A 128 22.21 -2.87 -3.65
CA LEU A 128 23.43 -2.73 -2.85
C LEU A 128 23.40 -3.65 -1.62
N PHE A 129 22.28 -3.68 -0.90
CA PHE A 129 22.11 -4.55 0.26
C PHE A 129 22.22 -6.03 -0.10
N TYR A 130 21.60 -6.45 -1.21
CA TYR A 130 21.71 -7.79 -1.76
C TYR A 130 23.17 -8.13 -2.07
N CYS A 131 23.89 -7.27 -2.81
CA CYS A 131 25.28 -7.52 -3.17
C CYS A 131 26.18 -7.66 -1.94
N LEU A 132 26.01 -6.80 -0.93
CA LEU A 132 26.80 -6.84 0.30
C LEU A 132 26.55 -8.12 1.11
N LEU A 133 25.28 -8.48 1.34
CA LEU A 133 24.94 -9.70 2.08
C LEU A 133 25.32 -10.95 1.31
N PHE A 134 25.04 -11.00 0.01
CA PHE A 134 25.42 -12.11 -0.84
C PHE A 134 26.94 -12.30 -0.83
N ALA A 135 27.72 -11.24 -1.02
CA ALA A 135 29.17 -11.31 -0.97
C ALA A 135 29.67 -11.80 0.41
N ALA A 136 29.13 -11.25 1.50
CA ALA A 136 29.51 -11.66 2.85
C ALA A 136 29.26 -13.15 3.10
N ILE A 137 28.06 -13.65 2.74
CA ILE A 137 27.70 -15.06 2.89
C ILE A 137 28.57 -15.93 1.97
N TYR A 138 28.67 -15.57 0.69
CA TYR A 138 29.40 -16.32 -0.32
C TYR A 138 30.89 -16.47 0.03
N TYR A 139 31.58 -15.38 0.38
CA TYR A 139 32.98 -15.44 0.77
C TYR A 139 33.18 -16.21 2.08
N THR A 140 32.27 -16.08 3.03
CA THR A 140 32.31 -16.88 4.27
C THR A 140 32.24 -18.38 3.97
N LEU A 141 31.29 -18.79 3.13
CA LEU A 141 31.15 -20.21 2.74
C LEU A 141 32.36 -20.71 1.93
N ILE A 142 32.89 -19.89 1.01
CA ILE A 142 34.08 -20.26 0.23
C ILE A 142 35.33 -20.38 1.11
N PHE A 143 35.59 -19.40 1.98
CA PHE A 143 36.74 -19.45 2.87
C PHE A 143 36.64 -20.60 3.85
N ASN A 144 35.43 -20.95 4.29
CA ASN A 144 35.24 -22.15 5.08
C ASN A 144 35.55 -23.43 4.29
N TYR A 145 35.04 -23.53 3.07
CA TYR A 145 35.33 -24.66 2.18
C TYR A 145 36.83 -24.80 1.87
N MET A 146 37.53 -23.68 1.72
CA MET A 146 38.99 -23.64 1.50
C MET A 146 39.81 -23.88 2.78
N GLY A 147 39.18 -24.03 3.94
CA GLY A 147 39.86 -24.21 5.24
C GLY A 147 40.56 -22.96 5.77
N MET A 148 40.26 -21.78 5.22
CA MET A 148 40.83 -20.49 5.66
C MET A 148 40.15 -19.95 6.91
N ILE A 149 38.89 -20.34 7.13
CA ILE A 149 38.12 -20.07 8.35
C ILE A 149 37.37 -21.33 8.78
N GLU A 150 37.10 -21.48 10.06
CA GLU A 150 36.31 -22.59 10.58
C GLU A 150 34.98 -22.05 11.12
N ILE A 151 33.88 -22.49 10.52
CA ILE A 151 32.53 -22.24 11.03
C ILE A 151 31.85 -23.59 11.26
N ASN A 152 30.95 -23.62 12.23
CA ASN A 152 30.17 -24.80 12.54
C ASN A 152 29.27 -25.20 11.34
N GLU A 153 29.10 -26.51 11.12
CA GLU A 153 28.30 -27.06 10.01
C GLU A 153 26.86 -26.54 9.96
N TYR A 154 26.19 -26.39 11.11
CA TYR A 154 24.85 -25.85 11.22
C TYR A 154 24.80 -24.37 10.82
N VAL A 155 25.87 -23.61 11.11
CA VAL A 155 26.01 -22.21 10.68
C VAL A 155 26.17 -22.13 9.17
N ALA A 156 27.00 -22.99 8.57
CA ALA A 156 27.18 -23.02 7.12
C ALA A 156 25.87 -23.33 6.39
N ILE A 157 25.12 -24.34 6.87
CA ILE A 157 23.80 -24.70 6.33
C ILE A 157 22.82 -23.53 6.47
N PHE A 158 22.75 -22.92 7.64
CA PHE A 158 21.86 -21.78 7.88
C PHE A 158 22.16 -20.59 6.96
N LEU A 159 23.44 -20.24 6.79
CA LEU A 159 23.88 -19.20 5.86
C LEU A 159 23.50 -19.52 4.41
N GLY A 160 23.64 -20.78 3.99
CA GLY A 160 23.20 -21.24 2.67
C GLY A 160 21.69 -21.09 2.48
N LEU A 161 20.88 -21.46 3.48
CA LEU A 161 19.41 -21.32 3.43
C LEU A 161 18.96 -19.86 3.38
N LEU A 162 19.68 -18.93 4.02
CA LEU A 162 19.38 -17.50 3.97
C LEU A 162 19.49 -16.90 2.56
N LEU A 163 20.22 -17.55 1.64
CA LEU A 163 20.30 -17.08 0.25
C LEU A 163 18.96 -17.19 -0.49
N ILE A 164 18.07 -18.10 -0.08
CA ILE A 164 16.77 -18.31 -0.73
C ILE A 164 15.86 -17.08 -0.59
N PRO A 165 15.49 -16.62 0.63
CA PRO A 165 14.67 -15.41 0.77
C PRO A 165 15.38 -14.15 0.27
N LEU A 166 16.71 -14.09 0.39
CA LEU A 166 17.51 -12.97 -0.12
C LEU A 166 17.38 -12.84 -1.64
N PHE A 167 17.47 -13.96 -2.36
CA PHE A 167 17.28 -14.01 -3.81
C PHE A 167 15.84 -13.68 -4.20
N TRP A 168 14.85 -14.16 -3.45
CA TRP A 168 13.44 -13.83 -3.70
C TRP A 168 13.17 -12.32 -3.65
N ILE A 169 13.63 -11.64 -2.60
CA ILE A 169 13.48 -10.18 -2.45
C ILE A 169 14.16 -9.46 -3.63
N PHE A 170 15.36 -9.90 -4.03
CA PHE A 170 16.07 -9.33 -5.18
C PHE A 170 15.25 -9.42 -6.46
N CYS A 171 14.69 -10.60 -6.77
CA CYS A 171 13.85 -10.81 -7.94
C CYS A 171 12.54 -10.00 -7.89
N ALA A 172 11.89 -9.92 -6.72
CA ALA A 172 10.66 -9.18 -6.51
C ALA A 172 10.87 -7.67 -6.74
N GLN A 173 11.91 -7.09 -6.15
CA GLN A 173 12.23 -5.68 -6.38
C GLN A 173 12.69 -5.42 -7.83
N GLY A 174 13.45 -6.34 -8.43
CA GLY A 174 13.83 -6.26 -9.85
C GLY A 174 12.61 -6.26 -10.78
N ALA A 175 11.61 -7.09 -10.51
CA ALA A 175 10.37 -7.12 -11.27
C ALA A 175 9.61 -5.79 -11.17
N LYS A 176 9.43 -5.26 -9.96
CA LYS A 176 8.78 -3.96 -9.75
C LYS A 176 9.54 -2.79 -10.38
N ARG A 177 10.86 -2.90 -10.52
CA ARG A 177 11.67 -1.93 -11.27
C ARG A 177 11.44 -2.03 -12.78
N CYS A 178 11.23 -3.24 -13.31
CA CYS A 178 10.80 -3.44 -14.70
C CYS A 178 9.39 -2.86 -14.92
N HIS A 179 8.47 -3.14 -14.01
CA HIS A 179 7.09 -2.62 -14.02
C HIS A 179 7.05 -1.09 -14.00
N ASP A 180 7.94 -0.45 -13.24
CA ASP A 180 8.05 1.01 -13.23
C ASP A 180 8.44 1.58 -14.60
N ARG A 181 8.99 0.77 -15.50
CA ARG A 181 9.34 1.14 -16.88
C ARG A 181 8.33 0.63 -17.91
N GLY A 182 7.18 0.09 -17.49
CA GLY A 182 6.17 -0.49 -18.39
C GLY A 182 6.59 -1.81 -19.05
N ASN A 183 7.55 -2.54 -18.45
CA ASN A 183 7.98 -3.85 -18.95
C ASN A 183 7.59 -4.94 -17.96
N SER A 184 7.41 -6.17 -18.45
CA SER A 184 7.16 -7.31 -17.57
C SER A 184 8.36 -7.60 -16.65
N GLY A 185 8.09 -8.18 -15.48
CA GLY A 185 9.13 -8.52 -14.50
C GLY A 185 10.26 -9.44 -15.03
N TRP A 186 10.02 -10.15 -16.13
CA TRP A 186 11.00 -11.02 -16.79
C TRP A 186 12.13 -10.26 -17.49
N PHE A 187 11.97 -8.98 -17.78
CA PHE A 187 13.01 -8.18 -18.45
C PHE A 187 14.30 -8.10 -17.65
N GLN A 188 14.25 -8.28 -16.33
CA GLN A 188 15.45 -8.34 -15.48
C GLN A 188 16.41 -9.48 -15.86
N LEU A 189 15.95 -10.52 -16.56
CA LEU A 189 16.78 -11.62 -17.05
C LEU A 189 17.52 -11.30 -18.35
N ILE A 190 17.14 -10.22 -19.05
CA ILE A 190 17.81 -9.81 -20.27
C ILE A 190 19.22 -9.31 -19.87
N PRO A 191 20.29 -9.86 -20.47
CA PRO A 191 21.65 -9.41 -20.19
C PRO A 191 21.78 -7.90 -20.33
N LEU A 192 22.49 -7.28 -19.38
CA LEU A 192 22.73 -5.82 -19.32
C LEU A 192 21.49 -4.94 -19.09
N TYR A 193 20.28 -5.49 -19.06
CA TYR A 193 19.07 -4.71 -18.74
C TYR A 193 19.11 -4.10 -17.33
N PHE A 194 19.89 -4.71 -16.43
CA PHE A 194 20.15 -4.14 -15.10
C PHE A 194 20.73 -2.72 -15.15
N PHE A 195 21.53 -2.36 -16.16
CA PHE A 195 22.03 -0.99 -16.31
C PHE A 195 20.89 -0.02 -16.63
N ILE A 196 19.94 -0.44 -17.45
CA ILE A 196 18.73 0.33 -17.76
C ILE A 196 17.88 0.50 -16.49
N MET A 197 17.76 -0.56 -15.68
CA MET A 197 17.08 -0.50 -14.39
C MET A 197 17.76 0.45 -13.39
N LEU A 198 19.09 0.43 -13.34
CA LEU A 198 19.89 1.25 -12.42
C LEU A 198 19.94 2.73 -12.80
N PHE A 199 19.98 3.07 -14.09
CA PHE A 199 20.22 4.45 -14.51
C PHE A 199 19.01 5.13 -15.16
N GLY A 200 18.19 4.37 -15.89
CA GLY A 200 17.08 4.96 -16.63
C GLY A 200 15.90 5.37 -15.75
N ASP A 201 15.12 6.35 -16.23
CA ASP A 201 13.91 6.83 -15.56
C ASP A 201 12.71 5.89 -15.71
N GLY A 202 11.79 5.94 -14.74
CA GLY A 202 10.50 5.26 -14.81
C GLY A 202 9.52 5.93 -15.77
N GLU A 203 8.48 5.18 -16.13
CA GLU A 203 7.33 5.67 -16.89
C GLU A 203 6.55 6.73 -16.09
N ARG A 204 6.13 7.80 -16.77
CA ARG A 204 5.39 8.90 -16.13
C ARG A 204 3.91 8.54 -16.00
N GLY A 205 3.27 8.99 -14.93
CA GLY A 205 1.86 8.71 -14.68
C GLY A 205 1.59 7.26 -14.24
N SER A 206 0.34 6.84 -14.30
CA SER A 206 -0.07 5.46 -14.01
C SER A 206 0.13 4.55 -15.22
N ASN A 207 0.52 3.30 -14.98
CA ASN A 207 0.53 2.24 -15.98
C ASN A 207 -0.23 1.01 -15.44
N GLU A 208 -0.22 -0.12 -16.15
CA GLU A 208 -0.93 -1.35 -15.74
C GLU A 208 -0.49 -1.90 -14.37
N TYR A 209 0.71 -1.54 -13.90
CA TYR A 209 1.26 -1.92 -12.61
C TYR A 209 1.01 -0.87 -11.51
N GLY A 210 0.23 0.18 -11.81
CA GLY A 210 -0.22 1.18 -10.85
C GLY A 210 0.41 2.56 -11.00
N ALA A 211 0.14 3.42 -10.01
CA ALA A 211 0.58 4.81 -9.99
C ALA A 211 2.11 4.96 -9.85
N SER A 212 2.67 5.98 -10.49
CA SER A 212 4.11 6.25 -10.45
C SER A 212 4.60 6.47 -9.01
N PRO A 213 5.68 5.77 -8.58
CA PRO A 213 6.23 5.90 -7.23
C PRO A 213 6.95 7.24 -7.00
N LYS A 214 7.09 8.08 -8.03
CA LYS A 214 7.72 9.40 -7.93
C LYS A 214 6.77 10.48 -7.40
N TYR A 215 5.47 10.27 -7.53
CA TYR A 215 4.42 11.24 -7.21
C TYR A 215 3.41 10.70 -6.19
N LYS A 216 3.81 9.68 -5.42
CA LYS A 216 3.09 9.20 -4.24
C LYS A 216 3.36 10.11 -3.04
#